data_AF-A0A8B8D7M2-F1
#
_entry.id   AF-A0A8B8D7M2-F1
#
_cell.length_a   1.000
_cell.length_b   1.000
_cell.length_c   1.000
_cell.angle_alpha   90.00
_cell.angle_beta   90.00
_cell.angle_gamma   90.00
#
_symmetry.space_group_name_H-M   'P 1'
#
loop_
_entity.id
_entity.type
_entity.pdbx_description
1 polymer ?
#
loop_
_entity_poly.entity_id
_entity_poly.type
_entity_poly.pdbx_seq_one_letter_code
_entity_poly.pdbx_strand_id
1 'polypeptide(L)'
;MASVLKSVKGLFSIPDDTLMQLSLPAALLMFAVIVPWGRKSLMNTTSIIFAAKGFGLLLYPEAVKFWFLRGSPDGLHLQEMRHIGIILMAMAFTHYLTRNSTDKGTEINLLWSRTVLCGAVFLLSVVHLVNYTEKEERAPLFVWKISALVTGLYFAAFLFYSLREDDWGGSADYLSSRTNLHLRIDFFIFFLHGLMAYCFPATIATFQTKLVSLDSMHDYAARVMGAGFLALGITSGRANNCHTEDDKKSVLLSHGLANGVFFLTMLLCQVFSNVFSQWHIYGICVVLLVTLNDLMGSEAFGILKDFLKRFKSNKEE
;
A
#
# COMPACT_ATOMS: atom_id res chain seq x y z
N MET A 1 -20.44 21.16 -18.71
CA MET A 1 -19.41 20.25 -18.17
C MET A 1 -18.21 21.00 -17.56
N ALA A 2 -17.61 21.97 -18.26
CA ALA A 2 -16.48 22.77 -17.73
C ALA A 2 -16.81 23.58 -16.46
N SER A 3 -18.04 24.07 -16.30
CA SER A 3 -18.48 24.81 -15.10
C SER A 3 -18.65 23.89 -13.88
N VAL A 4 -19.16 22.67 -14.07
CA VAL A 4 -19.30 21.65 -13.01
C VAL A 4 -17.93 21.18 -12.54
N LEU A 5 -16.98 20.94 -13.46
CA LEU A 5 -15.58 20.64 -13.13
C LEU A 5 -14.88 21.77 -12.36
N LYS A 6 -15.25 23.03 -12.62
CA LYS A 6 -14.70 24.20 -11.92
C LYS A 6 -15.27 24.32 -10.50
N SER A 7 -16.56 24.06 -10.32
CA SER A 7 -17.19 24.02 -8.98
C SER A 7 -16.71 22.85 -8.13
N VAL A 8 -16.46 21.68 -8.73
CA VAL A 8 -15.86 20.53 -8.04
C VAL A 8 -14.41 20.84 -7.63
N LYS A 9 -13.60 21.47 -8.50
CA LYS A 9 -12.25 21.93 -8.14
C LYS A 9 -12.23 22.94 -6.99
N GLY A 10 -13.21 23.84 -6.92
CA GLY A 10 -13.34 24.80 -5.83
C GLY A 10 -13.84 24.19 -4.52
N LEU A 11 -14.61 23.09 -4.57
CA LEU A 11 -15.06 22.37 -3.38
C LEU A 11 -13.92 21.56 -2.72
N PHE A 12 -12.92 21.15 -3.52
CA PHE A 12 -11.76 20.37 -3.07
C PHE A 12 -10.46 21.18 -2.98
N SER A 13 -10.49 22.50 -3.22
CA SER A 13 -9.35 23.38 -2.94
C SER A 13 -9.23 23.65 -1.45
N ILE A 14 -8.89 22.62 -0.69
CA ILE A 14 -8.36 22.79 0.65
C ILE A 14 -6.96 23.41 0.46
N PRO A 15 -6.61 24.50 1.15
CA PRO A 15 -5.27 25.05 1.07
C PRO A 15 -4.24 23.96 1.37
N ASP A 16 -3.19 23.91 0.55
CA ASP A 16 -2.14 22.89 0.53
C ASP A 16 -1.53 22.63 1.93
N ASP A 17 -1.46 23.66 2.77
CA ASP A 17 -0.96 23.57 4.16
C ASP A 17 -1.97 22.95 5.15
N THR A 18 -3.28 23.09 4.91
CA THR A 18 -4.33 22.70 5.87
C THR A 18 -4.47 21.18 5.99
N LEU A 19 -4.38 20.43 4.88
CA LEU A 19 -4.42 18.96 4.89
C LEU A 19 -3.26 18.36 5.70
N MET A 20 -2.08 18.98 5.60
CA MET A 20 -0.89 18.53 6.29
C MET A 20 -0.89 18.95 7.77
N GLN A 21 -1.38 20.15 8.07
CA GLN A 21 -1.59 20.61 9.45
C GLN A 21 -2.63 19.76 10.20
N LEU A 22 -3.60 19.15 9.50
CA LEU A 22 -4.56 18.22 10.11
C LEU A 22 -3.97 16.82 10.37
N SER A 23 -2.92 16.43 9.65
CA SER A 23 -2.33 15.09 9.79
C SER A 23 -1.63 14.87 11.13
N LEU A 24 -1.01 15.91 11.68
CA LEU A 24 -0.31 15.84 12.97
C LEU A 24 -1.29 15.72 14.16
N PRO A 25 -2.30 16.60 14.32
CA PRO A 25 -3.35 16.42 15.32
C PRO A 25 -4.09 15.09 15.16
N ALA A 26 -4.36 14.63 13.94
CA ALA A 26 -5.00 13.34 13.71
C ALA A 26 -4.11 12.17 14.19
N ALA A 27 -2.81 12.20 13.89
CA ALA A 27 -1.87 11.18 14.35
C ALA A 27 -1.68 11.20 15.88
N LEU A 28 -1.61 12.39 16.48
CA LEU A 28 -1.52 12.55 17.93
C LEU A 28 -2.81 12.09 18.63
N LEU A 29 -3.98 12.42 18.06
CA LEU A 29 -5.27 11.95 18.56
C LEU A 29 -5.38 10.44 18.44
N MET A 30 -4.95 9.85 17.33
CA MET A 30 -4.89 8.40 17.19
C MET A 30 -3.94 7.75 18.20
N PHE A 31 -2.76 8.33 18.41
CA PHE A 31 -1.80 7.78 19.36
C PHE A 31 -2.28 7.90 20.81
N ALA A 32 -2.86 9.05 21.19
CA ALA A 32 -3.31 9.31 22.55
C ALA A 32 -4.66 8.64 22.89
N VAL A 33 -5.55 8.45 21.91
CA VAL A 33 -6.91 7.95 22.15
C VAL A 33 -7.08 6.51 21.72
N ILE A 34 -6.51 6.10 20.58
CA ILE A 34 -6.85 4.82 19.95
C ILE A 34 -5.90 3.71 20.40
N VAL A 35 -4.61 4.02 20.61
CA VAL A 35 -3.64 3.03 21.11
C VAL A 35 -4.04 2.51 22.49
N PRO A 36 -4.48 3.33 23.48
CA PRO A 36 -4.93 2.80 24.77
C PRO A 36 -6.18 1.90 24.70
N TRP A 37 -6.97 2.00 23.62
CA TRP A 37 -8.21 1.23 23.45
C TRP A 37 -7.97 -0.18 22.87
N GLY A 38 -6.71 -0.55 22.64
CA GLY A 38 -6.33 -1.91 22.29
C GLY A 38 -6.09 -2.13 20.80
N ARG A 39 -5.43 -3.27 20.50
CA ARG A 39 -4.99 -3.65 19.15
C ARG A 39 -6.10 -3.66 18.10
N LYS A 40 -7.31 -4.13 18.45
CA LYS A 40 -8.46 -4.18 17.52
C LYS A 40 -8.90 -2.78 17.08
N SER A 41 -8.88 -1.81 18.00
CA SER A 41 -9.25 -0.42 17.71
C SER A 41 -8.21 0.24 16.80
N LEU A 42 -6.92 0.03 17.10
CA LEU A 42 -5.80 0.45 16.26
C LEU A 42 -5.96 -0.13 14.85
N MET A 43 -6.13 -1.44 14.74
CA MET A 43 -6.19 -2.13 13.45
C MET A 43 -7.38 -1.68 12.59
N ASN A 44 -8.56 -1.47 13.20
CA ASN A 44 -9.73 -0.98 12.48
C ASN A 44 -9.54 0.46 12.01
N THR A 45 -9.08 1.35 12.89
CA THR A 45 -8.94 2.76 12.54
C THR A 45 -7.90 2.96 11.46
N THR A 46 -6.75 2.29 11.56
CA THR A 46 -5.72 2.41 10.51
C THR A 46 -6.18 1.80 9.19
N SER A 47 -7.00 0.74 9.20
CA SER A 47 -7.60 0.21 7.96
C SER A 47 -8.53 1.22 7.29
N ILE A 48 -9.35 1.94 8.06
CA ILE A 48 -10.23 3.00 7.54
C ILE A 48 -9.38 4.12 6.92
N ILE A 49 -8.32 4.54 7.60
CA ILE A 49 -7.41 5.58 7.11
C ILE A 49 -6.69 5.11 5.83
N PHE A 50 -6.20 3.87 5.81
CA PHE A 50 -5.54 3.30 4.64
C PHE A 50 -6.49 3.18 3.45
N ALA A 51 -7.74 2.77 3.67
CA ALA A 51 -8.75 2.73 2.63
C ALA A 51 -9.07 4.15 2.10
N ALA A 52 -9.33 5.11 2.99
CA ALA A 52 -9.66 6.49 2.61
C ALA A 52 -8.51 7.18 1.87
N LYS A 53 -7.29 7.09 2.43
CA LYS A 53 -6.07 7.64 1.82
C LYS A 53 -5.75 6.93 0.51
N GLY A 54 -5.87 5.61 0.47
CA GLY A 54 -5.59 4.80 -0.70
C GLY A 54 -6.53 5.11 -1.86
N PHE A 55 -7.83 5.21 -1.58
CA PHE A 55 -8.83 5.61 -2.56
C PHE A 55 -8.59 7.05 -3.07
N GLY A 56 -8.27 7.98 -2.16
CA GLY A 56 -7.92 9.36 -2.51
C GLY A 56 -6.71 9.43 -3.45
N LEU A 57 -5.62 8.72 -3.14
CA LEU A 57 -4.40 8.70 -3.97
C LEU A 57 -4.61 7.97 -5.31
N LEU A 58 -5.48 6.97 -5.36
CA LEU A 58 -5.80 6.26 -6.60
C LEU A 58 -6.58 7.14 -7.58
N LEU A 59 -7.62 7.84 -7.09
CA LEU A 59 -8.49 8.67 -7.94
C LEU A 59 -7.94 10.06 -8.21
N TYR A 60 -7.27 10.65 -7.21
CA TYR A 60 -6.78 12.03 -7.25
C TYR A 60 -5.31 12.07 -6.80
N PRO A 61 -4.37 11.40 -7.49
CA PRO A 61 -2.96 11.45 -7.13
C PRO A 61 -2.40 12.87 -7.23
N GLU A 62 -2.98 13.76 -8.04
CA GLU A 62 -2.58 15.17 -8.09
C GLU A 62 -2.83 15.90 -6.77
N ALA A 63 -3.62 15.32 -5.86
CA ALA A 63 -3.76 15.84 -4.51
C ALA A 63 -2.41 15.90 -3.80
N VAL A 64 -1.36 15.19 -4.21
CA VAL A 64 -0.02 15.34 -3.60
C VAL A 64 0.74 16.60 -4.04
N LYS A 65 0.14 17.45 -4.90
CA LYS A 65 0.78 18.69 -5.37
C LYS A 65 1.24 19.60 -4.23
N PHE A 66 0.55 19.58 -3.08
CA PHE A 66 0.98 20.32 -1.88
C PHE A 66 2.33 19.88 -1.32
N TRP A 67 2.83 18.68 -1.67
CA TRP A 67 4.17 18.22 -1.30
C TRP A 67 5.28 18.86 -2.15
N PHE A 68 4.94 19.60 -3.21
CA PHE A 68 5.88 20.24 -4.13
C PHE A 68 5.89 21.76 -3.97
N LEU A 69 7.02 22.33 -3.55
CA LEU A 69 7.32 23.77 -3.57
C LEU A 69 7.75 24.26 -4.95
N ARG A 70 8.30 23.35 -5.79
CA ARG A 70 8.86 23.69 -7.11
C ARG A 70 8.46 22.63 -8.14
N GLY A 71 7.81 23.07 -9.22
CA GLY A 71 7.41 22.22 -10.35
C GLY A 71 6.02 21.59 -10.19
N SER A 72 5.61 20.84 -11.20
CA SER A 72 4.37 20.04 -11.20
C SER A 72 4.72 18.55 -11.25
N PRO A 73 3.93 17.67 -10.60
CA PRO A 73 4.13 16.24 -10.70
C PRO A 73 4.00 15.78 -12.16
N ASP A 74 4.96 15.00 -12.62
CA ASP A 74 4.93 14.35 -13.93
C ASP A 74 4.20 12.99 -13.87
N GLY A 75 4.16 12.28 -15.00
CA GLY A 75 3.45 11.01 -15.10
C GLY A 75 4.01 9.90 -14.19
N LEU A 76 5.31 9.89 -13.88
CA LEU A 76 5.90 8.90 -12.99
C LEU A 76 5.45 9.14 -11.55
N HIS A 77 5.51 10.39 -11.08
CA HIS A 77 5.00 10.77 -9.76
C HIS A 77 3.54 10.34 -9.57
N LEU A 78 2.68 10.64 -10.56
CA LEU A 78 1.26 10.31 -10.45
C LEU A 78 1.02 8.80 -10.45
N GLN A 79 1.84 8.01 -11.18
CA GLN A 79 1.75 6.56 -11.15
C GLN A 79 2.21 5.99 -9.80
N GLU A 80 3.33 6.48 -9.26
CA GLU A 80 3.85 6.04 -7.95
C GLU A 80 2.87 6.36 -6.82
N MET A 81 2.20 7.52 -6.86
CA MET A 81 1.17 7.86 -5.86
C MET A 81 -0.06 6.96 -5.97
N ARG A 82 -0.51 6.62 -7.19
CA ARG A 82 -1.57 5.62 -7.38
C ARG A 82 -1.15 4.27 -6.83
N HIS A 83 0.08 3.85 -7.09
CA HIS A 83 0.65 2.60 -6.61
C HIS A 83 0.68 2.53 -5.07
N ILE A 84 1.13 3.59 -4.40
CA ILE A 84 1.03 3.72 -2.94
C ILE A 84 -0.43 3.61 -2.50
N GLY A 85 -1.35 4.25 -3.22
CA GLY A 85 -2.78 4.16 -2.93
C GLY A 85 -3.34 2.74 -3.01
N ILE A 86 -2.96 1.99 -4.05
CA ILE A 86 -3.35 0.59 -4.26
C ILE A 86 -2.81 -0.29 -3.11
N ILE A 87 -1.56 -0.09 -2.68
CA ILE A 87 -0.97 -0.83 -1.56
C ILE A 87 -1.76 -0.59 -0.26
N LEU A 88 -2.07 0.67 0.05
CA LEU A 88 -2.84 1.00 1.25
C LEU A 88 -4.24 0.38 1.20
N MET A 89 -4.89 0.41 0.03
CA MET A 89 -6.17 -0.28 -0.17
C MET A 89 -6.05 -1.79 0.01
N ALA A 90 -5.00 -2.43 -0.53
CA ALA A 90 -4.76 -3.85 -0.37
C ALA A 90 -4.62 -4.23 1.11
N MET A 91 -3.82 -3.48 1.87
CA MET A 91 -3.66 -3.73 3.32
C MET A 91 -4.96 -3.54 4.10
N ALA A 92 -5.77 -2.53 3.74
CA ALA A 92 -7.08 -2.31 4.36
C ALA A 92 -8.07 -3.41 4.00
N PHE A 93 -8.06 -3.86 2.75
CA PHE A 93 -8.95 -4.89 2.24
C PHE A 93 -8.60 -6.27 2.80
N THR A 94 -7.31 -6.60 2.92
CA THR A 94 -6.86 -7.82 3.62
C THR A 94 -7.39 -7.84 5.05
N HIS A 95 -7.22 -6.74 5.80
CA HIS A 95 -7.79 -6.65 7.16
C HIS A 95 -9.31 -6.79 7.15
N TYR A 96 -10.01 -6.16 6.21
CA TYR A 96 -11.47 -6.27 6.11
C TYR A 96 -11.94 -7.71 5.90
N LEU A 97 -11.27 -8.46 5.02
CA LEU A 97 -11.61 -9.85 4.73
C LEU A 97 -11.32 -10.77 5.91
N THR A 98 -10.26 -10.50 6.69
CA THR A 98 -9.82 -11.39 7.77
C THR A 98 -10.20 -10.92 9.18
N ARG A 99 -10.88 -9.77 9.33
CA ARG A 99 -11.22 -9.16 10.65
C ARG A 99 -12.04 -10.04 11.59
N ASN A 100 -12.75 -11.03 11.04
CA ASN A 100 -13.60 -11.95 11.79
C ASN A 100 -12.92 -13.30 12.04
N SER A 101 -11.66 -13.45 11.63
CA SER A 101 -10.90 -14.67 11.87
C SER A 101 -10.74 -14.91 13.37
N THR A 102 -10.87 -16.18 13.76
CA THR A 102 -10.55 -16.67 15.10
C THR A 102 -9.08 -17.05 15.24
N ASP A 103 -8.32 -17.04 14.14
CA ASP A 103 -6.91 -17.37 14.12
C ASP A 103 -6.06 -16.17 14.55
N LYS A 104 -5.30 -16.35 15.63
CA LYS A 104 -4.37 -15.33 16.13
C LYS A 104 -3.25 -15.03 15.14
N GLY A 105 -2.80 -16.03 14.37
CA GLY A 105 -1.73 -15.88 13.38
C GLY A 105 -2.06 -14.82 12.32
N THR A 106 -3.34 -14.72 11.95
CA THR A 106 -3.86 -13.73 11.01
C THR A 106 -3.73 -12.30 11.54
N GLU A 107 -4.05 -12.06 12.81
CA GLU A 107 -3.91 -10.73 13.43
C GLU A 107 -2.44 -10.33 13.57
N ILE A 108 -1.58 -11.25 14.04
CA ILE A 108 -0.13 -11.06 14.17
C ILE A 108 0.50 -10.74 12.82
N ASN A 109 0.09 -11.45 11.76
CA ASN A 109 0.54 -11.20 10.40
C ASN A 109 0.31 -9.74 9.97
N LEU A 110 -0.92 -9.26 10.15
CA LEU A 110 -1.28 -7.89 9.76
C LEU A 110 -0.56 -6.82 10.60
N LEU A 111 -0.30 -7.10 11.89
CA LEU A 111 0.51 -6.22 12.76
C LEU A 111 1.95 -6.09 12.27
N TRP A 112 2.60 -7.21 11.91
CA TRP A 112 3.97 -7.21 11.39
C TRP A 112 4.07 -6.51 10.04
N SER A 113 3.12 -6.74 9.13
CA SER A 113 3.05 -6.04 7.85
C SER A 113 3.01 -4.51 8.04
N ARG A 114 2.16 -4.02 8.96
CA ARG A 114 2.06 -2.59 9.30
C ARG A 114 3.31 -2.06 10.00
N THR A 115 3.92 -2.86 10.87
CA THR A 115 5.19 -2.52 11.53
C THR A 115 6.29 -2.28 10.51
N VAL A 116 6.43 -3.17 9.51
CA VAL A 116 7.44 -3.05 8.45
C VAL A 116 7.18 -1.82 7.58
N LEU A 117 5.94 -1.60 7.14
CA LEU A 117 5.59 -0.40 6.38
C LEU A 117 5.94 0.89 7.14
N CYS A 118 5.41 1.04 8.36
CA CYS A 118 5.59 2.26 9.13
C CYS A 118 7.05 2.46 9.53
N GLY A 119 7.77 1.40 9.89
CA GLY A 119 9.19 1.46 10.23
C GLY A 119 10.06 1.89 9.05
N ALA A 120 9.85 1.29 7.88
CA ALA A 120 10.62 1.63 6.67
C ALA A 120 10.36 3.07 6.20
N VAL A 121 9.11 3.55 6.25
CA VAL A 121 8.77 4.94 5.90
C VAL A 121 9.24 5.94 6.96
N PHE A 122 9.24 5.54 8.25
CA PHE A 122 9.81 6.35 9.33
C PHE A 122 11.31 6.56 9.14
N LEU A 123 12.07 5.50 8.93
CA LEU A 123 13.51 5.57 8.68
C LEU A 123 13.81 6.44 7.45
N LEU A 124 13.06 6.27 6.37
CA LEU A 124 13.17 7.09 5.17
C LEU A 124 12.92 8.59 5.49
N SER A 125 11.85 8.89 6.23
CA SER A 125 11.52 10.27 6.62
C SER A 125 12.61 10.90 7.49
N VAL A 126 13.24 10.12 8.37
CA VAL A 126 14.38 10.58 9.20
C VAL A 126 15.61 10.86 8.34
N VAL A 127 15.91 10.00 7.36
CA VAL A 127 17.03 10.22 6.42
C VAL A 127 16.87 11.54 5.65
N HIS A 128 15.68 11.80 5.09
CA HIS A 128 15.39 13.07 4.41
C HIS A 128 15.44 14.26 5.37
N LEU A 129 15.00 14.10 6.62
CA LEU A 129 15.08 15.16 7.62
C LEU A 129 16.53 15.52 7.98
N VAL A 130 17.39 14.53 8.17
CA VAL A 130 18.81 14.73 8.53
C VAL A 130 19.61 15.32 7.38
N ASN A 131 19.31 14.90 6.15
CA ASN A 131 20.01 15.35 4.94
C ASN A 131 19.37 16.60 4.29
N TYR A 132 18.42 17.25 4.96
CA TYR A 132 17.66 18.34 4.37
C TYR A 132 18.54 19.54 4.00
N THR A 133 18.50 19.94 2.73
CA THR A 133 19.07 21.19 2.25
C THR A 133 17.99 22.00 1.51
N GLU A 134 17.70 23.22 1.97
CA GLU A 134 16.62 24.07 1.43
C GLU A 134 16.78 24.40 -0.06
N LYS A 135 18.02 24.32 -0.58
CA LYS A 135 18.31 24.59 -2.00
C LYS A 135 17.91 23.43 -2.91
N GLU A 136 17.99 22.18 -2.44
CA GLU A 136 17.86 20.97 -3.27
C GLU A 136 16.49 20.31 -3.13
N GLU A 137 15.81 20.51 -2.00
CA GLU A 137 14.53 19.85 -1.73
C GLU A 137 13.31 20.55 -2.34
N ARG A 138 12.44 19.76 -2.96
CA ARG A 138 11.13 20.23 -3.44
C ARG A 138 10.09 20.30 -2.34
N ALA A 139 10.25 19.60 -1.21
CA ALA A 139 9.30 19.63 -0.10
C ALA A 139 9.82 20.52 1.05
N PRO A 140 8.95 21.25 1.78
CA PRO A 140 9.38 22.04 2.94
C PRO A 140 9.85 21.14 4.09
N LEU A 141 10.83 21.61 4.87
CA LEU A 141 11.34 20.91 6.06
C LEU A 141 10.23 20.44 7.02
N PHE A 142 9.16 21.23 7.12
CA PHE A 142 8.00 20.91 7.93
C PHE A 142 7.29 19.61 7.50
N VAL A 143 7.22 19.29 6.20
CA VAL A 143 6.66 18.02 5.69
C VAL A 143 7.45 16.86 6.25
N TRP A 144 8.77 16.91 6.17
CA TRP A 144 9.65 15.84 6.62
C TRP A 144 9.56 15.62 8.12
N LYS A 145 9.47 16.70 8.91
CA LYS A 145 9.24 16.63 10.36
C LYS A 145 7.91 15.96 10.70
N ILE A 146 6.82 16.39 10.05
CA ILE A 146 5.50 15.79 10.27
C ILE A 146 5.51 14.32 9.84
N SER A 147 6.04 14.01 8.66
CA SER A 147 6.11 12.65 8.14
C SER A 147 6.85 11.73 9.12
N ALA A 148 8.04 12.13 9.57
CA ALA A 148 8.83 11.38 10.54
C ALA A 148 8.08 11.19 11.87
N LEU A 149 7.44 12.24 12.40
CA LEU A 149 6.69 12.13 13.65
C LEU A 149 5.47 11.22 13.53
N VAL A 150 4.65 11.41 12.50
CA VAL A 150 3.43 10.62 12.27
C VAL A 150 3.79 9.15 12.06
N THR A 151 4.73 8.87 11.16
CA THR A 151 5.14 7.48 10.84
C THR A 151 5.87 6.82 12.00
N GLY A 152 6.65 7.59 12.78
CA GLY A 152 7.29 7.13 14.01
C GLY A 152 6.28 6.74 15.09
N LEU A 153 5.21 7.52 15.28
CA LEU A 153 4.12 7.18 16.21
C LEU A 153 3.37 5.91 15.79
N TYR A 154 3.05 5.76 14.49
CA TYR A 154 2.46 4.53 13.98
C TYR A 154 3.39 3.33 14.18
N PHE A 155 4.67 3.49 13.84
CA PHE A 155 5.66 2.45 14.00
C PHE A 155 5.76 2.02 15.47
N ALA A 156 5.86 2.96 16.40
CA ALA A 156 5.90 2.67 17.83
C ALA A 156 4.65 1.91 18.30
N ALA A 157 3.45 2.32 17.85
CA ALA A 157 2.20 1.65 18.20
C ALA A 157 2.14 0.21 17.67
N PHE A 158 2.46 -0.02 16.39
CA PHE A 158 2.45 -1.36 15.80
C PHE A 158 3.56 -2.24 16.35
N LEU A 159 4.76 -1.69 16.59
CA LEU A 159 5.86 -2.40 17.19
C LEU A 159 5.52 -2.82 18.63
N PHE A 160 4.92 -1.93 19.42
CA PHE A 160 4.50 -2.23 20.78
C PHE A 160 3.54 -3.43 20.84
N TYR A 161 2.54 -3.47 19.96
CA TYR A 161 1.64 -4.62 19.89
C TYR A 161 2.31 -5.86 19.32
N SER A 162 3.11 -5.72 18.26
CA SER A 162 3.79 -6.86 17.63
C SER A 162 4.78 -7.56 18.58
N LEU A 163 5.50 -6.81 19.41
CA LEU A 163 6.45 -7.35 20.39
C LEU A 163 5.78 -8.00 21.61
N ARG A 164 4.49 -7.75 21.84
CA ARG A 164 3.72 -8.31 22.95
C ARG A 164 2.99 -9.61 22.57
N GLU A 165 3.10 -10.04 21.32
CA GLU A 165 2.51 -11.30 20.89
C GLU A 165 3.46 -12.44 21.27
N ASP A 166 2.96 -13.36 22.10
CA ASP A 166 3.71 -14.53 22.56
C ASP A 166 3.86 -15.60 21.46
N ASP A 167 2.98 -15.56 20.46
CA ASP A 167 3.00 -16.44 19.30
C ASP A 167 3.60 -15.72 18.10
N TRP A 168 4.75 -16.21 17.64
CA TRP A 168 5.44 -15.65 16.48
C TRP A 168 4.98 -16.29 15.16
N GLY A 169 3.88 -17.05 15.17
CA GLY A 169 3.30 -17.72 14.03
C GLY A 169 4.11 -18.96 13.63
N GLY A 170 4.46 -19.80 14.61
CA GLY A 170 5.39 -20.91 14.44
C GLY A 170 4.77 -22.30 14.20
N SER A 171 3.45 -22.40 14.05
CA SER A 171 2.81 -23.68 13.78
C SER A 171 2.99 -24.08 12.32
N ALA A 172 4.07 -24.80 12.05
CA ALA A 172 4.27 -25.50 10.79
C ALA A 172 3.26 -26.66 10.69
N ASP A 173 2.00 -26.36 10.35
CA ASP A 173 1.17 -27.38 9.71
C ASP A 173 1.75 -27.63 8.32
N TYR A 174 2.63 -28.64 8.26
CA TYR A 174 3.39 -29.09 7.08
C TYR A 174 2.54 -29.64 5.94
N LEU A 175 1.22 -29.45 5.94
CA LEU A 175 0.40 -29.79 4.79
C LEU A 175 0.71 -28.76 3.70
N SER A 176 1.47 -29.21 2.69
CA SER A 176 1.75 -28.45 1.48
C SER A 176 0.46 -28.22 0.71
N SER A 177 -0.36 -27.26 1.15
CA SER A 177 -1.53 -26.83 0.40
C SER A 177 -1.06 -26.06 -0.84
N ARG A 178 -1.84 -26.15 -1.91
CA ARG A 178 -1.59 -25.38 -3.14
C ARG A 178 -1.58 -23.88 -2.84
N THR A 179 -2.42 -23.41 -1.93
CA THR A 179 -2.47 -22.01 -1.48
C THR A 179 -1.18 -21.58 -0.79
N ASN A 180 -0.55 -22.44 0.03
CA ASN A 180 0.77 -22.16 0.62
C ASN A 180 1.85 -21.96 -0.46
N LEU A 181 1.80 -22.69 -1.58
CA LEU A 181 2.73 -22.46 -2.69
C LEU A 181 2.52 -21.07 -3.32
N HIS A 182 1.27 -20.71 -3.61
CA HIS A 182 0.94 -19.40 -4.17
C HIS A 182 1.36 -18.25 -3.24
N LEU A 183 1.16 -18.39 -1.93
CA LEU A 183 1.60 -17.42 -0.91
C LEU A 183 3.13 -17.28 -0.84
N ARG A 184 3.89 -18.37 -1.02
CA ARG A 184 5.37 -18.30 -1.05
C ARG A 184 5.89 -17.61 -2.29
N ILE A 185 5.28 -17.88 -3.45
CA ILE A 185 5.60 -17.19 -4.70
C ILE A 185 5.28 -15.70 -4.55
N ASP A 186 4.11 -15.39 -4.02
CA ASP A 186 3.66 -14.01 -3.80
C ASP A 186 4.58 -13.26 -2.81
N PHE A 187 4.96 -13.89 -1.69
CA PHE A 187 5.98 -13.39 -0.77
C PHE A 187 7.27 -13.05 -1.49
N PHE A 188 7.82 -14.00 -2.26
CA PHE A 188 9.10 -13.82 -2.93
C PHE A 188 9.06 -12.65 -3.92
N ILE A 189 8.00 -12.53 -4.70
CA ILE A 189 7.86 -11.48 -5.71
C ILE A 189 7.70 -10.12 -5.05
N PHE A 190 6.77 -9.97 -4.11
CA PHE A 190 6.57 -8.69 -3.41
C PHE A 190 7.79 -8.28 -2.58
N PHE A 191 8.43 -9.24 -1.89
CA PHE A 191 9.60 -8.95 -1.08
C PHE A 191 10.79 -8.50 -1.94
N LEU A 192 11.13 -9.22 -3.01
CA LEU A 192 12.22 -8.84 -3.89
C LEU A 192 11.93 -7.54 -4.64
N HIS A 193 10.71 -7.37 -5.15
CA HIS A 193 10.34 -6.14 -5.85
C HIS A 193 10.36 -4.95 -4.88
N GLY A 194 9.84 -5.12 -3.67
CA GLY A 194 9.89 -4.11 -2.62
C GLY A 194 11.31 -3.75 -2.21
N LEU A 195 12.19 -4.74 -2.04
CA LEU A 195 13.60 -4.52 -1.73
C LEU A 195 14.31 -3.75 -2.84
N MET A 196 14.10 -4.15 -4.10
CA MET A 196 14.69 -3.47 -5.25
C MET A 196 14.20 -2.03 -5.38
N ALA A 197 12.90 -1.77 -5.22
CA ALA A 197 12.33 -0.43 -5.25
C ALA A 197 12.78 0.44 -4.06
N TYR A 198 12.97 -0.17 -2.88
CA TYR A 198 13.43 0.54 -1.69
C TYR A 198 14.93 0.88 -1.74
N CYS A 199 15.77 -0.02 -2.24
CA CYS A 199 17.23 0.17 -2.26
C CYS A 199 17.72 0.85 -3.54
N PHE A 200 17.10 0.55 -4.69
CA PHE A 200 17.57 0.98 -6.02
C PHE A 200 16.46 1.65 -6.87
N PRO A 201 15.72 2.64 -6.32
CA PRO A 201 14.60 3.27 -7.04
C PRO A 201 15.02 3.92 -8.36
N ALA A 202 16.18 4.60 -8.39
CA ALA A 202 16.69 5.25 -9.60
C ALA A 202 16.97 4.27 -10.74
N THR A 203 17.49 3.08 -10.44
CA THR A 203 17.74 2.02 -11.44
C THR A 203 16.44 1.52 -12.06
N ILE A 204 15.38 1.34 -11.25
CA ILE A 204 14.07 0.92 -11.75
C ILE A 204 13.46 2.03 -12.62
N ALA A 205 13.44 3.26 -12.12
CA ALA A 205 12.83 4.39 -12.81
C ALA A 205 13.53 4.72 -14.15
N THR A 206 14.87 4.65 -14.21
CA THR A 206 15.64 4.85 -15.46
C THR A 206 15.42 3.74 -16.47
N PHE A 207 15.18 2.50 -16.02
CA PHE A 207 14.82 1.41 -16.92
C PHE A 207 13.40 1.57 -17.49
N GLN A 208 12.44 1.98 -16.65
CA GLN A 208 11.01 2.01 -17.00
C GLN A 208 10.56 3.31 -17.68
N THR A 209 11.29 4.41 -17.55
CA THR A 209 10.85 5.72 -18.05
C THR A 209 11.80 6.31 -19.09
N LYS A 210 11.32 7.34 -19.80
CA LYS A 210 12.08 8.18 -20.72
C LYS A 210 12.55 9.48 -20.06
N LEU A 211 12.39 9.62 -18.74
CA LEU A 211 12.72 10.84 -18.02
C LEU A 211 14.24 11.06 -18.04
N VAL A 212 14.65 12.30 -18.31
CA VAL A 212 16.07 12.69 -18.38
C VAL A 212 16.69 12.85 -16.99
N SER A 213 15.87 13.22 -16.00
CA SER A 213 16.29 13.45 -14.62
C SER A 213 15.21 13.01 -13.65
N LEU A 214 15.62 12.35 -12.56
CA LEU A 214 14.77 12.02 -11.42
C LEU A 214 15.07 13.02 -10.29
N ASP A 215 14.04 13.53 -9.66
CA ASP A 215 14.17 14.41 -8.49
C ASP A 215 14.05 13.62 -7.16
N SER A 216 14.23 14.31 -6.03
CA SER A 216 14.15 13.69 -4.70
C SER A 216 12.78 13.10 -4.38
N MET A 217 11.71 13.61 -5.00
CA MET A 217 10.36 13.15 -4.74
C MET A 217 10.05 11.83 -5.45
N HIS A 218 10.61 11.61 -6.64
CA HIS A 218 10.61 10.29 -7.28
C HIS A 218 11.30 9.25 -6.40
N ASP A 219 12.50 9.56 -5.90
CA ASP A 219 13.25 8.66 -5.02
C ASP A 219 12.44 8.34 -3.75
N TYR A 220 11.86 9.36 -3.11
CA TYR A 220 11.02 9.16 -1.93
C TYR A 220 9.77 8.32 -2.23
N ALA A 221 9.00 8.66 -3.26
CA ALA A 221 7.76 7.94 -3.60
C ALA A 221 8.02 6.48 -4.00
N ALA A 222 9.06 6.23 -4.81
CA ALA A 222 9.48 4.89 -5.17
C ALA A 222 9.89 4.04 -3.95
N ARG A 223 10.59 4.64 -2.97
CA ARG A 223 10.94 3.95 -1.72
C ARG A 223 9.73 3.71 -0.82
N VAL A 224 8.79 4.65 -0.72
CA VAL A 224 7.53 4.43 0.01
C VAL A 224 6.73 3.29 -0.64
N MET A 225 6.67 3.24 -1.97
CA MET A 225 6.10 2.13 -2.71
C MET A 225 6.84 0.81 -2.41
N GLY A 226 8.17 0.82 -2.40
CA GLY A 226 9.00 -0.34 -2.03
C GLY A 226 8.73 -0.85 -0.61
N ALA A 227 8.61 0.05 0.37
CA ALA A 227 8.22 -0.28 1.74
C ALA A 227 6.83 -0.93 1.79
N GLY A 228 5.90 -0.44 0.97
CA GLY A 228 4.59 -1.02 0.79
C GLY A 228 4.61 -2.44 0.22
N PHE A 229 5.41 -2.69 -0.82
CA PHE A 229 5.60 -4.03 -1.36
C PHE A 229 6.28 -4.97 -0.37
N LEU A 230 7.26 -4.51 0.41
CA LEU A 230 7.84 -5.29 1.51
C LEU A 230 6.76 -5.69 2.51
N ALA A 231 5.88 -4.77 2.89
CA ALA A 231 4.77 -5.04 3.81
C ALA A 231 3.76 -6.07 3.25
N LEU A 232 3.38 -5.96 1.97
CA LEU A 232 2.55 -6.98 1.30
C LEU A 232 3.26 -8.33 1.24
N GLY A 233 4.57 -8.34 0.96
CA GLY A 233 5.38 -9.55 1.03
C GLY A 233 5.29 -10.20 2.40
N ILE A 234 5.53 -9.46 3.49
CA ILE A 234 5.39 -9.96 4.87
C ILE A 234 3.99 -10.53 5.13
N THR A 235 2.94 -9.88 4.62
CA THR A 235 1.57 -10.39 4.69
C THR A 235 1.46 -11.81 4.13
N SER A 236 1.99 -12.04 2.93
CA SER A 236 1.92 -13.35 2.28
C SER A 236 2.86 -14.38 2.90
N GLY A 237 4.07 -13.95 3.27
CA GLY A 237 5.08 -14.80 3.89
C GLY A 237 4.58 -15.41 5.20
N ARG A 238 3.97 -14.58 6.05
CA ARG A 238 3.43 -15.00 7.35
C ARG A 238 2.03 -15.62 7.24
N ALA A 239 1.23 -15.31 6.22
CA ALA A 239 -0.07 -15.96 6.00
C ALA A 239 0.04 -17.49 5.82
N ASN A 240 1.20 -17.99 5.39
CA ASN A 240 1.47 -19.43 5.35
C ASN A 240 1.28 -20.12 6.70
N ASN A 241 1.45 -19.38 7.80
CA ASN A 241 1.37 -19.88 9.16
C ASN A 241 -0.04 -19.76 9.76
N CYS A 242 -1.00 -19.17 9.04
CA CYS A 242 -2.40 -19.20 9.44
C CYS A 242 -2.92 -20.64 9.39
N HIS A 243 -3.73 -21.02 10.36
CA HIS A 243 -4.44 -22.31 10.40
C HIS A 243 -5.67 -22.30 9.49
N THR A 244 -6.33 -21.15 9.35
CA THR A 244 -7.55 -21.03 8.55
C THR A 244 -7.22 -20.82 7.07
N GLU A 245 -7.58 -21.79 6.22
CA GLU A 245 -7.33 -21.71 4.78
C GLU A 245 -8.07 -20.52 4.12
N ASP A 246 -9.26 -20.16 4.62
CA ASP A 246 -10.02 -19.01 4.13
C ASP A 246 -9.29 -17.68 4.35
N ASP A 247 -8.50 -17.55 5.42
CA ASP A 247 -7.68 -16.36 5.66
C ASP A 247 -6.53 -16.26 4.65
N LYS A 248 -5.89 -17.40 4.34
CA LYS A 248 -4.85 -17.49 3.32
C LYS A 248 -5.37 -17.11 1.94
N LYS A 249 -6.53 -17.66 1.58
CA LYS A 249 -7.23 -17.32 0.33
C LYS A 249 -7.63 -15.85 0.31
N SER A 250 -8.04 -15.28 1.45
CA SER A 250 -8.38 -13.86 1.57
C SER A 250 -7.18 -12.93 1.35
N VAL A 251 -6.00 -13.30 1.85
CA VAL A 251 -4.74 -12.58 1.58
C VAL A 251 -4.44 -12.57 0.09
N LEU A 252 -4.45 -13.74 -0.56
CA LEU A 252 -4.24 -13.84 -2.00
C LEU A 252 -5.31 -13.11 -2.81
N LEU A 253 -6.59 -13.18 -2.41
CA LEU A 253 -7.67 -12.47 -3.10
C LEU A 253 -7.44 -10.95 -3.05
N SER A 254 -7.03 -10.44 -1.90
CA SER A 254 -6.72 -9.02 -1.74
C SER A 254 -5.55 -8.59 -2.63
N HIS A 255 -4.48 -9.37 -2.66
CA HIS A 255 -3.31 -9.10 -3.49
C HIS A 255 -3.64 -9.23 -4.98
N GLY A 256 -4.39 -10.24 -5.39
CA GLY A 256 -4.84 -10.40 -6.77
C GLY A 256 -5.71 -9.25 -7.26
N LEU A 257 -6.61 -8.74 -6.43
CA LEU A 257 -7.38 -7.53 -6.76
C LEU A 257 -6.49 -6.29 -6.86
N ALA A 258 -5.56 -6.11 -5.92
CA ALA A 258 -4.60 -5.00 -5.95
C ALA A 258 -3.71 -5.06 -7.20
N ASN A 259 -3.17 -6.22 -7.53
CA ASN A 259 -2.37 -6.50 -8.72
C ASN A 259 -3.17 -6.31 -10.02
N GLY A 260 -4.47 -6.65 -10.02
CA GLY A 260 -5.37 -6.30 -11.11
C GLY A 260 -5.51 -4.78 -11.33
N VAL A 261 -5.61 -4.00 -10.25
CA VAL A 261 -5.64 -2.52 -10.33
C VAL A 261 -4.27 -1.96 -10.73
N PHE A 262 -3.17 -2.52 -10.23
CA PHE A 262 -1.81 -2.17 -10.69
C PHE A 262 -1.68 -2.40 -12.19
N PHE A 263 -2.03 -3.59 -12.68
CA PHE A 263 -2.00 -3.92 -14.10
C PHE A 263 -2.79 -2.90 -14.93
N LEU A 264 -4.03 -2.61 -14.52
CA LEU A 264 -4.87 -1.64 -15.22
C LEU A 264 -4.25 -0.24 -15.24
N THR A 265 -3.78 0.26 -14.09
CA THR A 265 -3.20 1.60 -13.99
C THR A 265 -1.88 1.72 -14.78
N MET A 266 -1.01 0.73 -14.71
CA MET A 266 0.23 0.69 -15.50
C MET A 266 -0.06 0.62 -17.00
N LEU A 267 -1.04 -0.19 -17.42
CA LEU A 267 -1.45 -0.29 -18.82
C LEU A 267 -2.03 1.03 -19.34
N LEU A 268 -2.91 1.67 -18.57
CA LEU A 268 -3.45 2.98 -18.92
C LEU A 268 -2.32 4.02 -19.02
N CYS A 269 -1.35 4.01 -18.10
CA CYS A 269 -0.20 4.91 -18.17
C CYS A 269 0.67 4.62 -19.40
N GLN A 270 0.89 3.36 -19.76
CA GLN A 270 1.65 2.99 -20.96
C GLN A 270 0.99 3.50 -22.25
N VAL A 271 -0.35 3.48 -22.32
CA VAL A 271 -1.11 3.86 -23.51
C VAL A 271 -1.29 5.38 -23.60
N PHE A 272 -1.57 6.04 -22.48
CA PHE A 272 -1.98 7.44 -22.46
C PHE A 272 -0.88 8.42 -22.01
N SER A 273 0.27 7.94 -21.54
CA SER A 273 1.40 8.78 -21.14
C SER A 273 2.63 8.55 -22.02
N ASN A 274 3.29 9.64 -22.39
CA ASN A 274 4.57 9.59 -23.12
C ASN A 274 5.80 9.41 -22.20
N VAL A 275 5.59 9.30 -20.88
CA VAL A 275 6.67 9.18 -19.88
C VAL A 275 7.34 7.81 -19.89
N PHE A 276 6.60 6.75 -20.19
CA PHE A 276 7.09 5.37 -20.04
C PHE A 276 7.81 4.86 -21.29
N SER A 277 8.87 4.08 -21.07
CA SER A 277 9.63 3.42 -22.13
C SER A 277 8.93 2.11 -22.55
N GLN A 278 9.38 1.49 -23.64
CA GLN A 278 8.90 0.15 -24.02
C GLN A 278 9.20 -0.90 -22.94
N TRP A 279 10.23 -0.67 -22.11
CA TRP A 279 10.63 -1.60 -21.05
C TRP A 279 9.64 -1.66 -19.89
N HIS A 280 8.78 -0.66 -19.74
CA HIS A 280 7.69 -0.68 -18.76
C HIS A 280 6.69 -1.83 -19.02
N ILE A 281 6.57 -2.30 -20.27
CA ILE A 281 5.73 -3.46 -20.63
C ILE A 281 6.18 -4.73 -19.90
N TYR A 282 7.48 -4.92 -19.66
CA TYR A 282 7.96 -6.07 -18.89
C TYR A 282 7.43 -6.04 -17.45
N GLY A 283 7.39 -4.85 -16.83
CA GLY A 283 6.77 -4.66 -15.51
C GLY A 283 5.28 -5.01 -15.53
N ILE A 284 4.55 -4.57 -16.55
CA ILE A 284 3.13 -4.90 -16.74
C ILE A 284 2.91 -6.42 -16.85
N CYS A 285 3.75 -7.12 -17.61
CA CYS A 285 3.68 -8.57 -17.75
C CYS A 285 3.96 -9.30 -16.42
N VAL A 286 4.93 -8.82 -15.63
CA VAL A 286 5.20 -9.38 -14.29
C VAL A 286 3.98 -9.21 -13.40
N VAL A 287 3.41 -8.00 -13.33
CA VAL A 287 2.20 -7.75 -12.50
C VAL A 287 1.03 -8.63 -12.95
N LEU A 288 0.86 -8.87 -14.26
CA LEU A 288 -0.16 -9.79 -14.77
C LEU A 288 0.07 -11.22 -14.28
N LEU A 289 1.30 -11.72 -14.33
CA LEU A 289 1.63 -13.07 -13.85
C LEU A 289 1.39 -13.22 -12.35
N VAL A 290 1.72 -12.21 -11.55
CA VAL A 290 1.44 -12.20 -10.11
C VAL A 290 -0.07 -12.16 -9.87
N THR A 291 -0.80 -11.33 -10.60
CA THR A 291 -2.28 -11.28 -10.55
C THR A 291 -2.88 -12.67 -10.78
N LEU A 292 -2.39 -13.40 -11.79
CA LEU A 292 -2.85 -14.75 -12.09
C LEU A 292 -2.49 -15.74 -10.98
N ASN A 293 -1.26 -15.68 -10.44
CA ASN A 293 -0.86 -16.49 -9.29
C ASN A 293 -1.83 -16.32 -8.12
N ASP A 294 -2.14 -15.06 -7.79
CA ASP A 294 -2.95 -14.72 -6.62
C ASP A 294 -4.40 -15.16 -6.79
N LEU A 295 -5.00 -14.86 -7.95
CA LEU A 295 -6.39 -15.26 -8.24
C LEU A 295 -6.56 -16.79 -8.34
N MET A 296 -5.53 -17.49 -8.82
CA MET A 296 -5.53 -18.96 -8.85
C MET A 296 -5.41 -19.54 -7.44
N GLY A 297 -4.53 -18.99 -6.60
CA GLY A 297 -4.33 -19.46 -5.23
C GLY A 297 -5.46 -19.08 -4.27
N SER A 298 -6.19 -18.00 -4.56
CA SER A 298 -7.38 -17.58 -3.82
C SER A 298 -8.67 -18.29 -4.26
N GLU A 299 -8.61 -19.09 -5.32
CA GLU A 299 -9.79 -19.70 -5.96
C GLU A 299 -10.87 -18.68 -6.34
N ALA A 300 -10.46 -17.48 -6.80
CA ALA A 300 -11.37 -16.35 -7.05
C ALA A 300 -12.55 -16.71 -7.97
N PHE A 301 -12.33 -17.55 -8.98
CA PHE A 301 -13.39 -18.03 -9.87
C PHE A 301 -14.46 -18.87 -9.15
N GLY A 302 -14.07 -19.67 -8.15
CA GLY A 302 -15.00 -20.40 -7.30
C GLY A 302 -15.84 -19.45 -6.46
N ILE A 303 -15.19 -18.49 -5.80
CA ILE A 303 -15.85 -17.44 -4.99
C ILE A 303 -16.85 -16.65 -5.83
N LEU A 304 -16.45 -16.20 -7.03
CA LEU A 304 -17.32 -15.46 -7.94
C LEU A 304 -18.51 -16.31 -8.41
N LYS A 305 -18.27 -17.58 -8.74
CA LYS A 305 -19.33 -18.51 -9.18
C LYS A 305 -20.36 -18.72 -8.07
N ASP A 306 -19.92 -18.90 -6.83
CA ASP A 306 -20.81 -19.12 -5.69
C ASP A 306 -21.57 -17.86 -5.30
N PHE A 307 -20.94 -16.69 -5.39
CA PHE A 307 -21.60 -15.39 -5.24
C PHE A 307 -22.70 -15.20 -6.30
N LEU A 308 -22.40 -15.45 -7.58
CA LEU A 308 -23.36 -15.32 -8.68
C LEU A 308 -24.52 -16.33 -8.56
N LYS A 309 -24.27 -17.54 -8.06
CA LYS A 309 -25.33 -18.52 -7.77
C LYS A 309 -26.28 -18.03 -6.67
N ARG A 310 -25.75 -17.48 -5.57
CA ARG A 310 -26.58 -16.89 -4.49
C ARG A 310 -27.42 -15.72 -5.01
N PHE A 311 -26.87 -14.90 -5.90
CA PHE A 311 -27.60 -13.80 -6.53
C PHE A 311 -28.72 -14.26 -7.48
N LYS A 312 -28.58 -15.43 -8.10
CA LYS A 312 -29.65 -16.05 -8.91
C LYS A 312 -30.73 -16.68 -8.03
N SER A 313 -30.35 -17.36 -6.96
CA SER A 313 -31.28 -17.98 -6.00
C SER A 313 -32.19 -16.95 -5.33
N ASN A 314 -31.69 -15.77 -5.00
CA ASN A 314 -32.49 -14.70 -4.36
C ASN A 314 -33.43 -13.95 -5.34
N LYS A 315 -33.49 -14.35 -6.62
CA LYS A 315 -34.48 -13.83 -7.58
C LYS A 315 -35.65 -14.78 -7.83
N GLU A 316 -35.63 -15.97 -7.23
CA GLU A 316 -36.66 -17.00 -7.37
C GLU A 316 -37.56 -17.13 -6.12
N GLU A 317 -37.40 -16.23 -5.13
CA GLU A 317 -38.33 -15.98 -4.02
C GLU A 317 -39.03 -14.62 -4.22
#